data_AF-A0A367MH05-F1
#
_entry.id   AF-A0A367MH05-F1
#
_cell.length_a   1.000
_cell.length_b   1.000
_cell.length_c   1.000
_cell.angle_alpha   90.00
_cell.angle_beta   90.00
_cell.angle_gamma   90.00
#
_symmetry.space_group_name_H-M   'P 1'
#
loop_
_entity.id
_entity.type
_entity.pdbx_description
1 polymer ?
#
loop_
_entity_poly.entity_id
_entity_poly.type
_entity_poly.pdbx_seq_one_letter_code
_entity_poly.pdbx_strand_id
1 'polypeptide(L)'
;MSTQTSIEWTEMTWNPIVGCTKVSPGCKHCYAENMAHRLQAMGTPGYENGFKLSLRPEKLREPLQRKKSTIYFVNSMSDLFHEKVPDHYIDQIFDVIREATQHTFQILTKRAERLADYFSKRVPPTNAWLGVSVEDKAYGVPRIDCLRRVNATIRFLSAEPLLEDLGEIDLTDIH
;
A
#
# COMPACT_ATOMS: atom_id res chain seq x y z
N MET A 1 16.59 6.75 -2.50
CA MET A 1 15.87 7.77 -3.27
C MET A 1 14.51 7.21 -3.63
N SER A 2 13.46 7.91 -3.24
CA SER A 2 12.13 7.71 -3.82
C SER A 2 12.20 8.01 -5.31
N THR A 3 11.58 7.16 -6.13
CA THR A 3 11.62 7.29 -7.59
C THR A 3 10.41 8.09 -8.07
N GLN A 4 10.62 8.96 -9.07
CA GLN A 4 9.52 9.47 -9.88
C GLN A 4 8.81 8.26 -10.51
N THR A 5 7.48 8.28 -10.47
CA THR A 5 6.64 7.15 -10.84
C THR A 5 5.80 7.49 -12.07
N SER A 6 5.47 6.48 -12.87
CA SER A 6 4.50 6.60 -13.96
C SER A 6 3.06 6.40 -13.50
N ILE A 7 2.85 6.20 -12.19
CA ILE A 7 1.52 6.10 -11.59
C ILE A 7 0.95 7.52 -11.47
N GLU A 8 -0.03 7.86 -12.30
CA GLU A 8 -0.46 9.24 -12.54
C GLU A 8 -1.09 9.94 -11.32
N TRP A 9 -1.62 9.16 -10.36
CA TRP A 9 -2.31 9.67 -9.18
C TRP A 9 -1.40 9.89 -7.95
N THR A 10 -0.08 9.66 -8.09
CA THR A 10 0.92 9.92 -7.04
C THR A 10 2.17 10.58 -7.63
N GLU A 11 2.92 11.32 -6.82
CA GLU A 11 4.13 12.01 -7.31
C GLU A 11 5.39 11.15 -7.15
N MET A 12 5.47 10.35 -6.08
CA MET A 12 6.60 9.48 -5.80
C MET A 12 6.14 8.16 -5.18
N THR A 13 7.00 7.14 -5.23
CA THR A 13 6.79 5.90 -4.47
C THR A 13 7.77 5.81 -3.30
N TRP A 14 7.33 5.19 -2.22
CA TRP A 14 8.16 4.86 -1.06
C TRP A 14 7.95 3.38 -0.70
N ASN A 15 9.03 2.60 -0.80
CA ASN A 15 8.98 1.14 -0.69
C ASN A 15 9.88 0.63 0.45
N PRO A 16 9.44 0.76 1.72
CA PRO A 16 10.09 0.12 2.88
C PRO A 16 9.92 -1.40 2.90
N ILE A 17 9.09 -1.96 2.01
CA ILE A 17 8.92 -3.41 1.84
C ILE A 17 8.87 -3.70 0.34
N VAL A 18 9.45 -4.82 -0.07
CA VAL A 18 9.34 -5.35 -1.43
C VAL A 18 8.87 -6.81 -1.39
N GLY A 19 8.19 -7.24 -2.45
CA GLY A 19 7.70 -8.60 -2.58
C GLY A 19 6.37 -8.85 -1.87
N CYS A 20 5.62 -9.83 -2.35
CA CYS A 20 4.31 -10.17 -1.80
C CYS A 20 3.90 -11.63 -2.11
N THR A 21 2.81 -12.09 -1.52
CA THR A 21 2.09 -13.30 -1.94
C THR A 21 0.73 -12.95 -2.53
N LYS A 22 0.31 -13.69 -3.56
CA LYS A 22 -0.96 -13.49 -4.27
C LYS A 22 -2.13 -13.96 -3.39
N VAL A 23 -3.19 -13.15 -3.29
CA VAL A 23 -4.36 -13.44 -2.42
C VAL A 23 -5.70 -13.47 -3.16
N SER A 24 -5.74 -13.03 -4.41
CA SER A 24 -6.98 -12.95 -5.20
C SER A 24 -6.71 -13.03 -6.70
N PRO A 25 -7.74 -13.20 -7.55
CA PRO A 25 -7.61 -13.19 -9.00
C PRO A 25 -6.95 -11.91 -9.55
N GLY A 26 -7.13 -10.77 -8.87
CA GLY A 26 -6.49 -9.50 -9.24
C GLY A 26 -4.96 -9.54 -9.18
N CYS A 27 -4.37 -10.51 -8.47
CA CYS A 27 -2.92 -10.68 -8.40
C CYS A 27 -2.34 -11.50 -9.57
N LYS A 28 -3.17 -12.08 -10.45
CA LYS A 28 -2.73 -13.00 -11.50
C LYS A 28 -1.63 -12.38 -12.39
N HIS A 29 -1.82 -11.11 -12.78
CA HIS A 29 -0.92 -10.36 -13.67
C HIS A 29 -0.22 -9.19 -12.94
N CYS A 30 0.21 -9.41 -11.70
CA CYS A 30 0.83 -8.40 -10.85
C CYS A 30 2.05 -7.72 -11.51
N TYR A 31 1.99 -6.41 -11.74
CA TYR A 31 3.10 -5.66 -12.33
C TYR A 31 4.34 -5.67 -11.41
N ALA A 32 4.14 -5.60 -10.10
CA ALA A 32 5.22 -5.55 -9.12
C ALA A 32 6.04 -6.86 -9.11
N GLU A 33 5.41 -8.01 -9.36
CA GLU A 33 6.08 -9.31 -9.49
C GLU A 33 6.99 -9.33 -10.72
N ASN A 34 6.45 -8.97 -11.89
CA ASN A 34 7.22 -8.91 -13.13
C ASN A 34 8.38 -7.90 -13.04
N MET A 35 8.12 -6.73 -12.45
CA MET A 35 9.13 -5.71 -12.23
C MET A 35 10.20 -6.19 -11.25
N ALA A 36 9.84 -6.86 -10.14
CA ALA A 36 10.80 -7.38 -9.19
C ALA A 36 11.73 -8.43 -9.83
N HIS A 37 11.22 -9.33 -10.66
CA HIS A 37 12.06 -10.29 -11.41
C HIS A 37 13.02 -9.57 -12.38
N ARG A 38 12.55 -8.53 -13.06
CA ARG A 38 13.42 -7.71 -13.92
C ARG A 38 14.52 -7.02 -13.12
N LEU A 39 14.18 -6.39 -12.01
CA LEU A 39 15.14 -5.68 -11.14
C LEU A 39 16.16 -6.64 -10.53
N GLN A 40 15.74 -7.86 -10.17
CA GLN A 40 16.62 -8.93 -9.73
C GLN A 40 17.61 -9.33 -10.83
N ALA A 41 17.13 -9.57 -12.06
CA ALA A 41 17.99 -9.91 -13.20
C ALA A 41 18.99 -8.78 -13.54
N MET A 42 18.64 -7.53 -13.25
CA MET A 42 19.52 -6.37 -13.41
C MET A 42 20.49 -6.16 -12.24
N GLY A 43 20.43 -6.95 -11.17
CA GLY A 43 21.26 -6.78 -9.98
C GLY A 43 20.95 -5.51 -9.19
N THR A 44 19.68 -5.04 -9.22
CA THR A 44 19.29 -3.80 -8.53
C THR A 44 19.28 -4.00 -7.00
N PRO A 45 19.95 -3.14 -6.22
CA PRO A 45 20.00 -3.28 -4.77
C PRO A 45 18.63 -3.28 -4.08
N GLY A 46 18.41 -4.28 -3.24
CA GLY A 46 17.15 -4.54 -2.54
C GLY A 46 16.15 -5.42 -3.30
N TYR A 47 16.53 -5.98 -4.45
CA TYR A 47 15.76 -6.96 -5.22
C TYR A 47 16.49 -8.29 -5.38
N GLU A 48 17.51 -8.57 -4.56
CA GLU A 48 18.30 -9.80 -4.59
C GLU A 48 17.39 -11.04 -4.44
N ASN A 49 16.31 -10.90 -3.67
CA ASN A 49 15.32 -11.94 -3.42
C ASN A 49 14.13 -11.94 -4.41
N GLY A 50 14.19 -11.14 -5.49
CA GLY A 50 13.10 -11.03 -6.46
C GLY A 50 11.80 -10.55 -5.82
N PHE A 51 10.69 -11.27 -6.04
CA PHE A 51 9.38 -10.93 -5.48
C PHE A 51 9.11 -11.54 -4.10
N LYS A 52 10.11 -12.18 -3.46
CA LYS A 52 9.97 -12.68 -2.09
C LYS A 52 9.95 -11.51 -1.10
N LEU A 53 8.98 -11.56 -0.18
CA LEU A 53 8.82 -10.54 0.86
C LEU A 53 10.15 -10.26 1.57
N SER A 54 10.57 -9.00 1.52
CA SER A 54 11.80 -8.50 2.15
C SER A 54 11.53 -7.12 2.75
N LEU A 55 11.89 -6.94 4.02
CA LEU A 55 11.83 -5.65 4.70
C LEU A 55 13.06 -4.80 4.32
N ARG A 56 12.88 -3.49 4.25
CA ARG A 56 13.92 -2.54 3.85
C ARG A 56 14.08 -1.42 4.89
N PRO A 57 14.61 -1.73 6.10
CA PRO A 57 14.75 -0.75 7.17
C PRO A 57 15.59 0.48 6.76
N GLU A 58 16.53 0.32 5.83
CA GLU A 58 17.34 1.41 5.29
C GLU A 58 16.51 2.45 4.52
N LYS A 59 15.28 2.10 4.10
CA LYS A 59 14.35 2.96 3.37
C LYS A 59 13.40 3.73 4.27
N LEU A 60 13.28 3.38 5.56
CA LEU A 60 12.24 3.93 6.44
C LEU A 60 12.28 5.46 6.51
N ARG A 61 13.47 6.06 6.65
CA ARG A 61 13.61 7.51 6.83
C ARG A 61 13.68 8.31 5.52
N GLU A 62 13.49 7.69 4.36
CA GLU A 62 13.59 8.38 3.06
C GLU A 62 12.61 9.57 2.91
N PRO A 63 11.32 9.48 3.31
CA PRO A 63 10.40 10.61 3.17
C PRO A 63 10.84 11.85 3.95
N LEU A 64 11.44 11.66 5.14
CA LEU A 64 11.87 12.75 6.02
C LEU A 64 12.99 13.61 5.42
N GLN A 65 13.71 13.09 4.43
CA GLN A 65 14.79 13.82 3.77
C GLN A 65 14.26 14.84 2.75
N ARG A 66 12.97 14.73 2.37
CA ARG A 66 12.39 15.58 1.33
C ARG A 66 11.65 16.77 1.94
N LYS A 67 12.06 17.97 1.52
CA LYS A 67 11.41 19.23 1.96
C LYS A 67 10.17 19.60 1.15
N LYS A 68 10.17 19.32 -0.17
CA LYS A 68 9.04 19.63 -1.05
C LYS A 68 7.85 18.75 -0.66
N SER A 69 6.70 19.35 -0.36
CA SER A 69 5.44 18.62 -0.15
C SER A 69 5.21 17.63 -1.29
N THR A 70 4.80 16.41 -0.94
CA THR A 70 4.78 15.29 -1.89
C THR A 70 3.72 14.27 -1.51
N ILE A 71 3.01 13.79 -2.51
CA ILE A 71 2.11 12.65 -2.44
C ILE A 71 2.92 11.38 -2.71
N TYR A 72 2.99 10.51 -1.70
CA TYR A 72 3.69 9.23 -1.76
C TYR A 72 2.70 8.08 -1.88
N PHE A 73 2.92 7.20 -2.86
CA PHE A 73 2.32 5.87 -2.84
C PHE A 73 3.24 4.91 -2.08
N VAL A 74 2.73 4.41 -0.96
CA VAL A 74 3.46 3.52 -0.06
C VAL A 74 3.35 2.08 -0.56
N ASN A 75 4.48 1.39 -0.60
CA ASN A 75 4.57 -0.03 -0.95
C ASN A 75 4.02 -0.36 -2.35
N SER A 76 4.36 0.45 -3.35
CA SER A 76 4.04 0.15 -4.76
C SER A 76 4.62 -1.19 -5.26
N MET A 77 5.57 -1.79 -4.54
CA MET A 77 6.24 -3.05 -4.89
C MET A 77 5.95 -4.19 -3.91
N SER A 78 4.96 -4.02 -3.04
CA SER A 78 4.55 -5.00 -2.02
C SER A 78 3.12 -4.72 -1.51
N ASP A 79 2.72 -5.31 -0.39
CA ASP A 79 1.50 -4.95 0.33
C ASP A 79 1.90 -4.70 1.80
N LEU A 80 1.62 -3.51 2.33
CA LEU A 80 1.99 -3.11 3.69
C LEU A 80 1.42 -4.06 4.76
N PHE A 81 0.24 -4.62 4.51
CA PHE A 81 -0.49 -5.49 5.43
C PHE A 81 -0.31 -6.98 5.09
N HIS A 82 0.81 -7.37 4.48
CA HIS A 82 1.13 -8.78 4.31
C HIS A 82 1.27 -9.50 5.67
N GLU A 83 0.77 -10.74 5.80
CA GLU A 83 0.73 -11.45 7.09
C GLU A 83 2.10 -11.66 7.76
N LYS A 84 3.18 -11.63 6.97
CA LYS A 84 4.56 -11.81 7.43
C LYS A 84 5.28 -10.51 7.78
N VAL A 85 4.64 -9.35 7.59
CA VAL A 85 5.18 -8.05 8.02
C VAL A 85 4.81 -7.85 9.48
N PRO A 86 5.79 -7.76 10.41
CA PRO A 86 5.48 -7.60 11.82
C PRO A 86 4.80 -6.26 12.11
N ASP A 87 3.86 -6.24 13.04
CA ASP A 87 3.15 -5.04 13.49
C ASP A 87 4.11 -3.91 13.88
N HIS A 88 5.19 -4.21 14.60
CA HIS A 88 6.18 -3.21 15.02
C HIS A 88 6.89 -2.53 13.83
N TYR A 89 6.99 -3.21 12.69
CA TYR A 89 7.57 -2.62 11.48
C TYR A 89 6.56 -1.71 10.77
N ILE A 90 5.28 -2.08 10.79
CA ILE A 90 4.18 -1.22 10.33
C ILE A 90 4.09 0.04 11.22
N ASP A 91 4.28 -0.12 12.53
CA ASP A 91 4.34 0.98 13.50
C ASP A 91 5.45 1.99 13.12
N GLN A 92 6.66 1.52 12.83
CA GLN A 92 7.77 2.37 12.36
C GLN A 92 7.45 3.13 11.06
N ILE A 93 6.72 2.51 10.14
CA ILE A 93 6.29 3.17 8.89
C ILE A 93 5.29 4.29 9.21
N PHE A 94 4.29 4.02 10.06
CA PHE A 94 3.32 5.06 10.46
C PHE A 94 3.94 6.15 11.33
N ASP A 95 5.00 5.88 12.09
CA ASP A 95 5.74 6.90 12.83
C ASP A 95 6.44 7.88 11.88
N VAL A 96 7.03 7.38 10.79
CA VAL A 96 7.58 8.25 9.73
C VAL A 96 6.48 9.07 9.07
N ILE A 97 5.30 8.48 8.83
CA ILE A 97 4.16 9.21 8.27
C ILE A 97 3.72 10.34 9.21
N ARG A 98 3.66 10.09 10.52
CA ARG A 98 3.36 11.11 11.55
C ARG A 98 4.39 12.22 11.60
N GLU A 99 5.67 11.89 11.48
CA GLU A 99 6.78 12.85 11.52
C GLU A 99 6.81 13.72 10.24
N ALA A 100 6.47 13.14 9.09
CA ALA A 100 6.50 13.78 7.77
C ALA A 100 5.21 14.55 7.44
N THR A 101 4.81 15.49 8.29
CA THR A 101 3.50 16.19 8.19
C THR A 101 3.31 17.00 6.90
N GLN A 102 4.38 17.35 6.20
CA GLN A 102 4.34 18.07 4.91
C GLN A 102 3.96 17.16 3.73
N HIS A 103 3.95 15.85 3.92
CA HIS A 103 3.66 14.84 2.90
C HIS A 103 2.29 14.20 3.13
N THR A 104 1.71 13.69 2.04
CA THR A 104 0.52 12.83 2.06
C THR A 104 0.94 11.43 1.63
N PHE A 105 0.45 10.41 2.34
CA PHE A 105 0.82 9.02 2.09
C PHE A 105 -0.42 8.21 1.73
N GLN A 106 -0.46 7.72 0.49
CA GLN A 106 -1.49 6.84 0.00
C GLN A 106 -1.05 5.40 0.22
N ILE A 107 -1.88 4.63 0.94
CA ILE A 107 -1.64 3.23 1.24
C ILE A 107 -2.80 2.44 0.68
N LEU A 108 -2.49 1.46 -0.17
CA LEU A 108 -3.48 0.59 -0.80
C LEU A 108 -3.17 -0.87 -0.45
N THR A 109 -4.20 -1.66 -0.12
CA THR A 109 -4.02 -3.07 0.23
C THR A 109 -5.15 -3.95 -0.30
N LYS A 110 -4.82 -5.23 -0.55
CA LYS A 110 -5.82 -6.30 -0.78
C LYS A 110 -6.14 -7.08 0.50
N ARG A 111 -5.50 -6.73 1.63
CA ARG A 111 -5.56 -7.45 2.91
C ARG A 111 -6.32 -6.62 3.95
N ALA A 112 -7.55 -6.26 3.57
CA ALA A 112 -8.36 -5.29 4.30
C ALA A 112 -8.75 -5.74 5.72
N GLU A 113 -8.85 -7.05 5.97
CA GLU A 113 -9.06 -7.58 7.32
C GLU A 113 -7.89 -7.23 8.25
N ARG A 114 -6.65 -7.50 7.82
CA ARG A 114 -5.46 -7.16 8.62
C ARG A 114 -5.33 -5.64 8.81
N LEU A 115 -5.66 -4.85 7.78
CA LEU A 115 -5.73 -3.39 7.90
C LEU A 115 -6.67 -2.98 9.04
N ALA A 116 -7.90 -3.51 9.05
CA ALA A 116 -8.88 -3.21 10.10
C ALA A 116 -8.44 -3.70 11.49
N ASP A 117 -7.92 -4.92 11.58
CA ASP A 117 -7.42 -5.48 12.84
C ASP A 117 -6.24 -4.66 13.39
N TYR A 118 -5.32 -4.25 12.53
CA TYR A 118 -4.17 -3.42 12.91
C TYR A 118 -4.62 -2.08 13.51
N PHE A 119 -5.62 -1.43 12.90
CA PHE A 119 -6.18 -0.16 13.35
C PHE A 119 -7.27 -0.29 14.41
N SER A 120 -7.72 -1.49 14.77
CA SER A 120 -8.61 -1.68 15.94
C SER A 120 -7.97 -1.22 17.26
N LYS A 121 -6.63 -1.14 17.29
CA LYS A 121 -5.82 -0.76 18.46
C LYS A 121 -5.01 0.52 18.25
N ARG A 122 -5.11 1.16 17.08
CA ARG A 122 -4.22 2.24 16.65
C ARG A 122 -5.01 3.32 15.93
N VAL A 123 -4.55 4.57 16.03
CA VAL A 123 -5.15 5.69 15.29
C VAL A 123 -4.33 5.96 14.03
N PRO A 124 -4.94 5.91 12.83
CA PRO A 124 -4.28 6.33 11.60
C PRO A 124 -3.86 7.81 11.69
N PRO A 125 -2.66 8.18 11.20
CA PRO A 125 -2.30 9.58 11.10
C PRO A 125 -3.14 10.28 10.03
N THR A 126 -3.42 11.57 10.21
CA THR A 126 -4.34 12.34 9.36
C THR A 126 -3.82 12.53 7.93
N ASN A 127 -2.51 12.40 7.73
CA ASN A 127 -1.86 12.44 6.42
C ASN A 127 -1.65 11.04 5.79
N ALA A 128 -2.23 9.98 6.36
CA ALA A 128 -2.37 8.69 5.71
C ALA A 128 -3.75 8.55 5.07
N TRP A 129 -3.79 8.48 3.75
CA TRP A 129 -4.95 8.05 2.99
C TRP A 129 -4.93 6.53 2.92
N LEU A 130 -5.98 5.89 3.43
CA LEU A 130 -6.06 4.44 3.51
C LEU A 130 -7.06 3.93 2.49
N GLY A 131 -6.68 2.95 1.70
CA GLY A 131 -7.55 2.41 0.67
C GLY A 131 -7.41 0.91 0.48
N VAL A 132 -8.40 0.36 -0.22
CA VAL A 132 -8.45 -1.05 -0.61
C VAL A 132 -8.58 -1.19 -2.11
N SER A 133 -7.94 -2.22 -2.67
CA SER A 133 -8.22 -2.59 -4.06
C SER A 133 -9.56 -3.33 -4.15
N VAL A 134 -10.35 -2.99 -5.17
CA VAL A 134 -11.68 -3.55 -5.45
C VAL A 134 -11.69 -4.12 -6.88
N GLU A 135 -11.13 -5.31 -7.07
CA GLU A 135 -10.99 -5.92 -8.40
C GLU A 135 -12.26 -6.61 -8.94
N ASP A 136 -13.12 -7.10 -8.07
CA ASP A 136 -14.31 -7.90 -8.40
C ASP A 136 -15.35 -7.87 -7.25
N LYS A 137 -16.52 -8.46 -7.47
CA LYS A 137 -17.58 -8.58 -6.46
C LYS A 137 -17.24 -9.58 -5.35
N ALA A 138 -16.52 -10.65 -5.68
CA ALA A 138 -16.30 -11.76 -4.75
C ALA A 138 -15.22 -11.47 -3.69
N TYR A 139 -14.13 -10.79 -4.06
CA TYR A 139 -12.99 -10.48 -3.21
C TYR A 139 -12.82 -8.98 -2.98
N GLY A 140 -13.07 -8.17 -4.01
CA GLY A 140 -12.88 -6.72 -3.96
C GLY A 140 -13.92 -6.01 -3.10
N VAL A 141 -15.20 -6.15 -3.44
CA VAL A 141 -16.31 -5.44 -2.77
C VAL A 141 -16.35 -5.69 -1.25
N PRO A 142 -16.18 -6.92 -0.73
CA PRO A 142 -16.17 -7.16 0.72
C PRO A 142 -15.07 -6.40 1.50
N ARG A 143 -14.00 -5.95 0.83
CA ARG A 143 -12.94 -5.17 1.48
C ARG A 143 -13.38 -3.75 1.84
N ILE A 144 -14.42 -3.23 1.19
CA ILE A 144 -14.97 -1.90 1.48
C ILE A 144 -15.50 -1.89 2.93
N ASP A 145 -16.21 -2.94 3.34
CA ASP A 145 -16.70 -3.08 4.73
C ASP A 145 -15.57 -3.14 5.75
N CYS A 146 -14.46 -3.79 5.38
CA CYS A 146 -13.28 -3.80 6.23
C CYS A 146 -12.68 -2.40 6.39
N LEU A 147 -12.59 -1.64 5.30
CA LEU A 147 -12.05 -0.27 5.29
C LEU A 147 -12.90 0.69 6.14
N ARG A 148 -14.24 0.55 6.12
CA ARG A 148 -15.17 1.36 6.94
C ARG A 148 -14.87 1.29 8.43
N ARG A 149 -14.41 0.15 8.92
CA ARG A 149 -14.06 -0.06 10.34
C ARG A 149 -12.84 0.75 10.78
N VAL A 150 -12.02 1.23 9.84
CA VAL A 150 -10.82 2.01 10.13
C VAL A 150 -11.20 3.47 10.27
N ASN A 151 -10.93 4.10 11.41
CA ASN A 151 -11.17 5.54 11.60
C ASN A 151 -10.11 6.42 10.92
N ALA A 152 -10.01 6.34 9.59
CA ALA A 152 -9.09 7.12 8.77
C ALA A 152 -9.72 8.46 8.36
N THR A 153 -8.88 9.50 8.20
CA THR A 153 -9.31 10.81 7.70
C THR A 153 -9.73 10.77 6.22
N ILE A 154 -9.10 9.89 5.44
CA ILE A 154 -9.47 9.63 4.04
C ILE A 154 -9.51 8.12 3.84
N ARG A 155 -10.63 7.64 3.28
CA ARG A 155 -10.85 6.27 2.86
C ARG A 155 -11.09 6.25 1.37
N PHE A 156 -10.21 5.61 0.60
CA PHE A 156 -10.35 5.57 -0.86
C PHE A 156 -10.43 4.14 -1.41
N LEU A 157 -11.05 3.99 -2.56
CA LEU A 157 -11.15 2.72 -3.27
C LEU A 157 -10.32 2.82 -4.55
N SER A 158 -9.56 1.77 -4.85
CA SER A 158 -8.93 1.61 -6.15
C SER A 158 -9.55 0.42 -6.86
N ALA A 159 -10.36 0.67 -7.88
CA ALA A 159 -10.98 -0.40 -8.66
C ALA A 159 -9.95 -1.04 -9.61
N GLU A 160 -8.99 -1.80 -9.05
CA GLU A 160 -7.85 -2.32 -9.81
C GLU A 160 -7.32 -3.72 -9.41
N PRO A 161 -6.95 -4.54 -10.41
CA PRO A 161 -7.41 -4.43 -11.79
C PRO A 161 -8.94 -4.64 -11.83
N LEU A 162 -9.68 -3.85 -12.62
CA LEU A 162 -11.12 -4.05 -12.75
C LEU A 162 -11.38 -5.31 -13.59
N LEU A 163 -11.69 -6.43 -12.93
CA LEU A 163 -11.85 -7.74 -13.58
C LEU A 163 -13.27 -7.97 -14.13
N GLU A 164 -14.24 -7.27 -13.56
CA GLU A 164 -15.65 -7.35 -13.94
C GLU A 164 -16.37 -6.04 -13.61
N ASP A 165 -17.59 -5.90 -14.11
CA ASP A 165 -18.50 -4.85 -13.65
C ASP A 165 -18.89 -5.10 -12.18
N LEU A 166 -18.55 -4.14 -11.32
CA LEU A 166 -18.84 -4.18 -9.88
C LEU A 166 -20.33 -3.95 -9.56
N GLY A 167 -21.09 -3.40 -10.50
CA GLY A 167 -22.47 -2.99 -10.27
C GLY A 167 -22.57 -1.84 -9.26
N GLU A 168 -23.69 -1.80 -8.52
CA GLU A 168 -23.86 -0.82 -7.44
C GLU A 168 -23.02 -1.22 -6.23
N ILE A 169 -22.09 -0.34 -5.85
CA ILE A 169 -21.29 -0.47 -4.63
C ILE A 169 -21.78 0.54 -3.61
N ASP A 170 -21.95 0.10 -2.37
CA ASP A 170 -22.22 1.00 -1.25
C ASP A 170 -20.96 1.83 -0.99
N LEU A 171 -21.09 3.16 -1.02
CA LEU A 171 -20.03 4.12 -0.73
C LEU A 171 -20.24 4.85 0.60
N THR A 172 -21.23 4.44 1.40
CA THR A 172 -21.45 5.01 2.73
C THR A 172 -20.16 4.96 3.54
N ASP A 173 -19.83 6.06 4.21
CA ASP A 173 -18.62 6.26 5.01
C ASP A 173 -17.28 6.14 4.25
N ILE A 174 -17.29 6.16 2.92
CA ILE A 174 -16.09 6.36 2.08
C ILE A 174 -16.00 7.85 1.73
N HIS A 175 -14.91 8.53 2.12
CA HIS A 175 -14.76 9.98 2.09
C HIS A 175 -13.30 10.42 1.93
#